data_AF-A0A9D8GZR8-F1
#
_entry.id   AF-A0A9D8GZR8-F1
#
_cell.length_a   1.000
_cell.length_b   1.000
_cell.length_c   1.000
_cell.angle_alpha   90.00
_cell.angle_beta   90.00
_cell.angle_gamma   90.00
#
_symmetry.space_group_name_H-M   'P 1'
#
loop_
_entity.id
_entity.type
_entity.pdbx_description
1 polymer ?
#
loop_
_entity_poly.entity_id
_entity_poly.type
_entity_poly.pdbx_seq_one_letter_code
_entity_poly.pdbx_strand_id
1 'polypeptide(L)'
;MERGWEEATMPAEYSAERLNAHFAAISKRFDQLERQVALLSEKAGVPYSAPTSEVPTSEVPKEVVDLVQAGKTVEAVKKYREITGASSDEARNVVGAL
;
A
#
# COMPACT_ATOMS: atom_id res chain seq x y z
N MET A 1 40.77 -11.74 20.92
CA MET A 1 40.18 -11.52 19.59
C MET A 1 38.67 -11.53 19.74
N GLU A 2 38.08 -10.39 20.09
CA GLU A 2 36.63 -10.23 20.11
C GLU A 2 36.35 -9.05 19.18
N ARG A 3 35.92 -9.37 17.96
CA ARG A 3 35.39 -8.37 17.04
C ARG A 3 34.03 -7.98 17.57
N GLY A 4 34.01 -6.95 18.41
CA GLY A 4 32.80 -6.19 18.71
C GLY A 4 32.20 -5.78 17.38
N TRP A 5 30.97 -6.22 17.14
CA TRP A 5 30.19 -5.72 16.02
C TRP A 5 29.97 -4.25 16.34
N GLU A 6 30.80 -3.41 15.73
CA GLU A 6 30.66 -1.98 15.71
C GLU A 6 29.24 -1.74 15.23
N GLU A 7 28.43 -1.31 16.19
CA GLU A 7 27.12 -0.75 16.02
C GLU A 7 27.19 0.13 14.79
N ALA A 8 26.73 -0.42 13.66
CA ALA A 8 26.57 0.30 12.42
C ALA A 8 25.45 1.29 12.71
N THR A 9 25.85 2.38 13.37
CA THR A 9 25.13 3.62 13.53
C THR A 9 24.83 4.06 12.12
N MET A 10 23.70 3.58 11.60
CA MET A 10 23.15 4.02 10.33
C MET A 10 23.04 5.54 10.45
N PRO A 11 23.85 6.34 9.71
CA PRO A 11 23.79 7.78 9.78
C PRO A 11 22.66 8.20 8.84
N ALA A 12 21.44 7.87 9.22
CA ALA A 12 20.26 8.30 8.52
C ALA A 12 19.24 8.67 9.59
N GLU A 13 19.33 9.91 10.06
CA GLU A 13 18.12 10.64 10.40
C GLU A 13 17.21 10.55 9.16
N TYR A 14 16.35 9.55 9.12
CA TYR A 14 15.21 9.54 8.22
C TYR A 14 14.30 10.66 8.72
N SER A 15 14.58 11.90 8.33
CA SER A 15 13.67 12.99 8.60
C SER A 15 12.38 12.71 7.84
N ALA A 16 11.25 12.76 8.54
CA ALA A 16 9.94 12.50 7.94
C ALA A 16 9.71 13.35 6.69
N GLU A 17 10.25 14.58 6.67
CA GLU A 17 10.22 15.50 5.53
C GLU A 17 10.97 14.95 4.31
N ARG A 18 12.19 14.43 4.48
CA ARG A 18 12.95 13.85 3.36
C ARG A 18 12.29 12.58 2.84
N LEU A 19 11.82 11.73 3.74
CA LEU A 19 11.13 10.51 3.37
C LEU A 19 9.84 10.83 2.58
N ASN A 20 9.07 11.82 3.04
CA ASN A 20 7.89 12.29 2.34
C ASN A 20 8.23 12.90 0.97
N ALA A 21 9.31 13.68 0.87
CA ALA A 21 9.78 14.23 -0.40
C ALA A 21 10.18 13.13 -1.39
N HIS A 22 10.84 12.07 -0.92
CA HIS A 22 11.17 10.91 -1.75
C HIS A 22 9.92 10.18 -2.21
N PHE A 23 8.96 9.92 -1.32
CA PHE A 23 7.69 9.30 -1.71
C PHE A 23 6.91 10.14 -2.72
N ALA A 24 6.83 11.47 -2.53
CA ALA A 24 6.19 12.36 -3.49
C ALA A 24 6.86 12.32 -4.87
N ALA A 25 8.19 12.28 -4.92
CA ALA A 25 8.93 12.14 -6.17
C ALA A 25 8.68 10.79 -6.85
N ILE A 26 8.58 9.72 -6.08
CA ILE A 26 8.29 8.36 -6.56
C ILE A 26 6.85 8.27 -7.10
N SER A 27 5.86 8.75 -6.36
CA SER A 27 4.45 8.74 -6.79
C SER A 27 4.26 9.52 -8.09
N LYS A 28 4.86 10.72 -8.20
CA LYS A 28 4.85 11.51 -9.44
C LYS A 28 5.42 10.73 -10.63
N ARG A 29 6.48 9.95 -10.41
CA ARG A 29 7.07 9.12 -11.47
C ARG A 29 6.15 7.96 -11.85
N PHE A 30 5.45 7.36 -10.90
CA PHE A 30 4.44 6.34 -11.20
C PHE A 30 3.30 6.89 -12.06
N ASP A 31 2.76 8.08 -11.74
CA ASP A 31 1.72 8.73 -12.55
C ASP A 31 2.17 8.93 -14.01
N GLN A 32 3.44 9.30 -14.20
CA GLN A 32 4.02 9.48 -15.54
C GLN A 32 4.15 8.16 -16.30
N LEU A 33 4.61 7.11 -15.61
CA LEU A 33 4.73 5.77 -16.19
C LEU A 33 3.37 5.21 -16.57
N GLU A 34 2.36 5.38 -15.72
CA GLU A 34 1.01 4.91 -15.97
C GLU A 34 0.41 5.57 -17.22
N ARG A 35 0.56 6.89 -17.37
CA ARG A 35 0.18 7.60 -18.61
C ARG A 35 0.90 7.06 -19.84
N GLN A 36 2.20 6.79 -19.71
CA GLN A 36 2.98 6.24 -20.82
C GLN A 36 2.54 4.82 -21.18
N VAL A 37 2.25 3.99 -20.18
CA VAL A 37 1.75 2.62 -20.37
C VAL A 37 0.37 2.65 -21.03
N ALA A 38 -0.52 3.55 -20.62
CA ALA A 38 -1.84 3.71 -21.25
C ALA A 38 -1.69 4.03 -22.75
N LEU A 39 -0.83 4.99 -23.11
CA LEU A 39 -0.57 5.38 -24.50
C LEU A 39 0.06 4.25 -25.32
N LEU A 40 0.99 3.50 -24.74
CA LEU A 40 1.63 2.37 -25.42
C LEU A 40 0.67 1.20 -25.61
N SER A 41 -0.18 0.93 -24.60
CA SER A 41 -1.15 -0.15 -24.63
C SER A 41 -2.24 0.12 -25.67
N GLU A 42 -2.73 1.36 -25.75
CA GLU A 42 -3.63 1.81 -26.83
C GLU A 42 -3.03 1.55 -28.21
N LYS A 43 -1.78 1.98 -28.43
CA LYS A 43 -1.06 1.75 -29.70
C LYS A 43 -0.81 0.27 -30.00
N ALA A 44 -0.62 -0.54 -28.97
CA ALA A 44 -0.43 -1.99 -29.10
C ALA A 44 -1.75 -2.75 -29.27
N GLY A 45 -2.91 -2.07 -29.17
CA GLY A 45 -4.23 -2.72 -29.20
C GLY A 45 -4.51 -3.57 -27.96
N VAL A 46 -3.77 -3.37 -26.88
CA VAL A 46 -3.92 -4.10 -25.62
C VAL A 46 -4.71 -3.21 -24.65
N PRO A 47 -5.82 -3.69 -24.07
CA PRO A 47 -6.54 -2.91 -23.07
C PRO A 47 -5.67 -2.78 -21.81
N TYR A 48 -5.44 -1.54 -21.39
CA TYR A 48 -4.81 -1.22 -20.11
C TYR A 48 -5.85 -0.64 -19.16
N SER A 49 -6.09 -1.33 -18.05
CA SER A 49 -6.86 -0.78 -16.94
C SER A 49 -5.89 -0.09 -15.99
N ALA A 50 -5.92 1.24 -16.00
CA ALA A 50 -5.26 2.06 -15.01
C ALA A 50 -5.71 1.62 -13.61
N PRO A 51 -4.81 1.22 -12.69
CA PRO A 51 -5.16 1.17 -11.28
C PRO A 51 -5.62 2.56 -10.87
N THR A 52 -6.91 2.72 -10.59
CA THR A 52 -7.49 3.99 -10.13
C THR A 52 -6.65 4.51 -8.97
N SER A 53 -5.98 5.66 -9.13
CA SER A 53 -5.13 6.31 -8.11
C SER A 53 -5.90 6.80 -6.87
N GLU A 54 -7.14 6.36 -6.73
CA GLU A 54 -7.81 6.39 -5.45
C GLU A 54 -7.12 5.33 -4.61
N VAL A 55 -6.29 5.74 -3.65
CA VAL A 55 -6.16 4.94 -2.42
C VAL A 55 -7.60 4.62 -2.06
N PRO A 56 -8.02 3.36 -2.13
CA PRO A 56 -9.42 3.08 -2.16
C PRO A 56 -9.94 3.21 -0.74
N THR A 57 -10.26 4.45 -0.40
CA THR A 57 -10.98 4.85 0.81
C THR A 57 -12.43 4.39 0.72
N SER A 58 -12.82 3.74 -0.39
CA SER A 58 -14.09 3.06 -0.61
C SER A 58 -13.99 1.53 -0.73
N GLU A 59 -12.87 0.87 -0.36
CA GLU A 59 -12.71 -0.59 -0.57
C GLU A 59 -12.86 -1.45 0.67
N VAL A 60 -13.10 -0.91 1.86
CA VAL A 60 -13.45 -1.79 2.98
C VAL A 60 -14.90 -2.24 2.79
N PRO A 61 -15.15 -3.53 2.49
CA PRO A 61 -16.50 -4.02 2.29
C PRO A 61 -17.32 -3.79 3.55
N LYS A 62 -18.59 -3.39 3.42
CA LYS A 62 -19.47 -3.13 4.56
C LYS A 62 -19.46 -4.27 5.59
N GLU A 63 -19.39 -5.51 5.11
CA GLU A 63 -19.29 -6.72 5.94
C GLU A 63 -18.07 -6.71 6.87
N VAL A 64 -16.93 -6.16 6.43
CA VAL A 64 -15.71 -6.03 7.23
C VAL A 64 -15.89 -4.94 8.29
N VAL A 65 -16.51 -3.81 7.93
CA VAL A 65 -16.82 -2.72 8.88
C VAL A 65 -17.77 -3.20 9.97
N ASP A 66 -18.83 -3.92 9.60
CA ASP A 66 -19.82 -4.46 10.54
C ASP A 66 -19.14 -5.46 11.53
N LEU A 67 -18.15 -6.24 11.06
CA LEU A 67 -17.35 -7.14 11.91
C LEU A 67 -16.43 -6.38 12.87
N VAL A 68 -15.80 -5.29 12.44
CA VAL A 68 -14.99 -4.43 13.32
C VAL A 68 -15.85 -3.80 14.41
N GLN A 69 -17.01 -3.25 14.04
CA GLN A 69 -17.96 -2.66 14.99
C GLN A 69 -18.49 -3.68 16.01
N ALA A 70 -18.62 -4.95 15.61
CA ALA A 70 -18.98 -6.05 16.50
C ALA A 70 -17.82 -6.55 17.38
N GLY A 71 -16.63 -5.94 17.31
CA GLY A 71 -15.43 -6.36 18.07
C GLY A 71 -14.76 -7.63 17.54
N LYS A 72 -15.09 -8.07 16.32
CA LYS A 72 -14.62 -9.32 15.71
C LYS A 72 -13.44 -9.07 14.75
N THR A 73 -12.38 -8.47 15.26
CA THR A 73 -11.25 -7.98 14.45
C THR A 73 -10.55 -9.09 13.65
N VAL A 74 -10.41 -10.29 14.22
CA VAL A 74 -9.80 -11.44 13.54
C VAL A 74 -10.65 -11.90 12.34
N GLU A 75 -11.97 -11.91 12.49
CA GLU A 75 -12.90 -12.25 11.41
C GLU A 75 -12.90 -11.17 10.33
N ALA A 76 -12.84 -9.89 10.71
CA ALA A 76 -12.73 -8.76 9.79
C ALA A 76 -11.48 -8.85 8.92
N VAL A 77 -10.31 -9.13 9.50
CA VAL A 77 -9.05 -9.33 8.75
C VAL A 77 -9.16 -10.50 7.78
N LYS A 78 -9.72 -11.63 8.24
CA LYS A 78 -9.92 -12.80 7.37
C LYS A 78 -10.83 -12.47 6.19
N LYS A 79 -11.96 -11.83 6.46
CA LYS A 79 -12.97 -11.45 5.47
C LYS A 79 -12.44 -10.43 4.46
N TYR A 80 -11.66 -9.45 4.92
CA TYR A 80 -11.01 -8.47 4.06
C TYR A 80 -10.06 -9.15 3.07
N ARG A 81 -9.27 -10.14 3.51
CA ARG A 81 -8.38 -10.91 2.63
C ARG A 81 -9.12 -11.79 1.63
N GLU A 82 -10.23 -12.40 2.04
CA GLU A 82 -11.06 -13.22 1.15
C GLU A 82 -11.66 -12.40 0.01
N ILE A 83 -12.01 -11.13 0.27
CA ILE A 83 -12.65 -10.26 -0.71
C ILE A 83 -11.62 -9.56 -1.60
N THR A 84 -10.51 -9.08 -1.03
CA THR A 84 -9.52 -8.24 -1.75
C THR A 84 -8.30 -9.01 -2.25
N GLY A 85 -8.06 -10.23 -1.74
CA GLY A 85 -6.82 -10.96 -1.97
C GLY A 85 -5.61 -10.38 -1.23
N ALA A 86 -5.80 -9.42 -0.32
CA ALA A 86 -4.72 -8.76 0.40
C ALA A 86 -3.86 -9.71 1.24
N SER A 87 -2.59 -9.33 1.41
CA SER A 87 -1.69 -10.02 2.33
C SER A 87 -2.17 -9.88 3.78
N SER A 88 -1.65 -10.73 4.67
CA SER A 88 -2.06 -10.70 6.08
C SER A 88 -1.68 -9.40 6.78
N ASP A 89 -0.60 -8.76 6.35
CA ASP A 89 -0.11 -7.53 6.97
C ASP A 89 -0.88 -6.31 6.46
N GLU A 90 -1.17 -6.25 5.15
CA GLU A 90 -2.06 -5.24 4.56
C GLU A 90 -3.45 -5.29 5.20
N ALA A 91 -4.03 -6.49 5.35
CA ALA A 91 -5.35 -6.64 5.93
C ALA A 91 -5.41 -6.22 7.40
N ARG A 92 -4.37 -6.49 8.20
CA ARG A 92 -4.30 -6.00 9.59
C ARG A 92 -4.17 -4.48 9.65
N ASN A 93 -3.37 -3.89 8.77
CA ASN A 93 -3.21 -2.45 8.72
C ASN A 93 -4.52 -1.74 8.34
N VAL A 94 -5.23 -2.25 7.34
CA VAL A 94 -6.52 -1.68 6.92
C VAL A 94 -7.57 -1.85 8.02
N VAL A 95 -7.70 -3.04 8.59
CA VAL A 95 -8.69 -3.30 9.64
C VAL A 95 -8.39 -2.56 10.94
N GLY A 96 -7.11 -2.38 11.29
CA GLY A 96 -6.70 -1.63 12.48
C GLY A 96 -6.88 -0.12 12.36
N ALA A 97 -7.14 0.39 11.16
CA ALA A 97 -7.44 1.79 10.91
C ALA A 97 -8.95 2.11 10.90
N LEU A 98 -9.82 1.09 11.07
CA LEU A 98 -11.28 1.20 11.16
C LEU A 98 -11.74 1.25 12.61
#